data_AF-A0A5N5UI09-F1
#
_entry.id   AF-A0A5N5UI09-F1
#
_cell.length_a   1.000
_cell.length_b   1.000
_cell.length_c   1.000
_cell.angle_alpha   90.00
_cell.angle_beta   90.00
_cell.angle_gamma   90.00
#
_symmetry.space_group_name_H-M   'P 1'
#
loop_
_entity.id
_entity.type
_entity.pdbx_description
1 polymer ?
#
loop_
_entity_poly.entity_id
_entity_poly.type
_entity_poly.pdbx_seq_one_letter_code
_entity_poly.pdbx_strand_id
1 'polypeptide(L)' 'MHDRKPSTTTAGDAPKLALFCQECGHTSKLGGDWLLREDDGGYWIVCPDCETTVVSQPVFE' A
#
# COMPACT_ATOMS: atom_id res chain seq x y z
N MET A 1 -21.95 -11.76 35.29
CA MET A 1 -20.65 -11.08 35.24
C MET A 1 -19.91 -11.53 33.99
N HIS A 2 -20.14 -10.87 32.85
CA HIS A 2 -19.36 -11.13 31.63
C HIS A 2 -18.38 -9.96 31.49
N ASP A 3 -17.09 -10.26 31.70
CA ASP A 3 -15.98 -9.33 31.53
C ASP A 3 -15.88 -8.93 30.05
N ARG A 4 -16.44 -7.76 29.72
CA ARG A 4 -16.38 -7.21 28.37
C ARG A 4 -15.04 -6.52 28.22
N LYS A 5 -14.00 -7.30 27.89
CA LYS A 5 -12.68 -6.77 27.49
C LYS A 5 -12.88 -5.65 26.46
N PRO A 6 -12.42 -4.41 26.70
CA PRO A 6 -12.41 -3.41 25.67
C PRO A 6 -11.36 -3.81 24.63
N SER A 7 -11.81 -4.25 23.45
CA SER A 7 -10.96 -4.19 22.27
C SER A 7 -10.79 -2.71 21.95
N THR A 8 -9.71 -2.14 22.45
CA THR A 8 -9.27 -0.79 22.14
C THR A 8 -8.94 -0.75 20.64
N THR A 9 -9.92 -0.47 19.81
CA THR A 9 -9.69 0.01 18.44
C THR A 9 -9.16 1.43 18.61
N THR A 10 -7.85 1.57 18.71
CA THR A 10 -7.16 2.85 18.51
C THR A 10 -7.62 3.40 17.18
N ALA A 11 -8.42 4.46 17.23
CA ALA A 11 -8.70 5.32 16.09
C ALA A 11 -7.40 6.07 15.75
N GLY A 12 -6.54 5.38 15.01
CA GLY A 12 -5.23 5.83 14.56
C GLY A 12 -4.61 4.91 13.49
N ASP A 13 -5.43 4.10 12.81
CA ASP A 13 -5.00 3.15 11.77
C ASP A 13 -5.52 3.69 10.42
N ALA A 14 -4.64 4.37 9.69
CA ALA A 14 -4.89 4.79 8.30
C ALA A 14 -5.33 3.57 7.46
N PRO A 15 -6.21 3.75 6.46
CA PRO A 15 -6.98 2.66 5.86
C PRO A 15 -6.09 1.53 5.34
N LYS A 16 -6.58 0.33 5.59
CA LYS A 16 -6.13 -1.01 5.17
C LYS A 16 -6.08 -1.15 3.63
N LEU A 17 -5.28 -0.34 2.94
CA LEU A 17 -4.93 -0.55 1.55
C LEU A 17 -3.63 -1.35 1.51
N ALA A 18 -3.77 -2.66 1.29
CA ALA A 18 -2.67 -3.51 0.86
C ALA A 18 -2.70 -3.57 -0.66
N LEU A 19 -1.53 -3.40 -1.28
CA LEU A 19 -1.34 -3.66 -2.70
C LEU A 19 -0.93 -5.11 -2.89
N PHE A 20 -1.18 -5.62 -4.08
CA PHE A 20 -0.80 -6.96 -4.50
C PHE A 20 -0.15 -6.87 -5.89
N CYS A 21 1.04 -7.45 -6.02
CA CYS A 21 1.74 -7.57 -7.28
C CYS A 21 1.17 -8.75 -8.07
N GLN A 22 0.69 -8.47 -9.28
CA GLN A 22 0.05 -9.48 -10.15
C GLN A 22 1.05 -10.49 -10.74
N GLU A 23 2.35 -10.16 -10.77
CA GLU A 23 3.37 -10.99 -11.42
C GLU A 23 3.99 -12.01 -10.45
N CYS A 24 4.42 -11.57 -9.27
CA CYS A 24 5.11 -12.43 -8.29
C CYS A 24 4.27 -12.79 -7.07
N GLY A 25 3.12 -12.13 -6.87
CA GLY A 25 2.24 -12.33 -5.72
C GLY A 25 2.66 -11.57 -4.45
N HIS A 26 3.67 -10.70 -4.52
CA HIS A 26 4.08 -9.88 -3.38
C HIS A 26 2.91 -9.03 -2.86
N THR A 27 2.69 -9.02 -1.55
CA THR A 27 1.63 -8.26 -0.90
C THR A 27 2.20 -7.43 0.24
N SER A 28 2.05 -6.11 0.20
CA SER A 28 2.44 -5.23 1.30
C SER A 28 1.48 -4.03 1.40
N LYS A 29 1.47 -3.36 2.55
CA LYS A 29 0.66 -2.14 2.75
C LYS A 29 1.12 -1.05 1.78
N LEU A 30 0.24 -0.17 1.32
CA LEU A 30 0.55 0.88 0.33
C LEU A 30 1.79 1.72 0.69
N GLY A 31 2.00 2.04 1.97
CA GLY A 31 3.19 2.74 2.48
C GLY A 31 4.25 1.83 3.12
N GLY A 32 4.23 0.54 2.80
CA GLY A 32 5.21 -0.45 3.26
C GLY A 32 6.40 -0.54 2.31
N ASP A 33 6.70 -1.76 1.86
CA ASP A 33 7.91 -2.11 1.12
C ASP A 33 7.88 -1.74 -0.38
N TRP A 34 6.85 -1.03 -0.83
CA TRP A 34 6.73 -0.63 -2.22
C TRP A 34 7.70 0.49 -2.57
N LEU A 35 8.29 0.40 -3.76
CA LEU A 35 9.18 1.42 -4.29
C LEU A 35 8.35 2.49 -4.98
N LEU A 36 8.25 3.68 -4.37
CA LEU A 36 7.65 4.84 -5.02
C LEU A 36 8.67 5.46 -5.97
N ARG A 37 8.29 5.62 -7.24
CA ARG A 37 9.00 6.43 -8.21
C ARG A 37 8.14 7.62 -8.58
N GLU A 38 8.75 8.79 -8.64
CA GLU A 38 8.13 10.05 -9.00
C GLU A 38 9.00 10.74 -10.05
N ASP A 39 8.35 11.43 -10.99
CA ASP A 39 8.95 12.20 -12.08
C ASP A 39 7.96 13.31 -12.48
N ASP A 40 8.37 14.26 -13.31
CA ASP A 40 7.51 15.35 -13.80
C ASP A 40 6.19 14.84 -14.42
N GLY A 41 6.18 13.63 -14.99
CA GLY A 41 5.00 13.00 -15.58
C GLY A 41 4.05 12.27 -14.61
N GLY A 42 4.36 12.18 -13.32
CA GLY A 42 3.50 11.57 -12.30
C GLY A 42 4.23 10.62 -11.35
N TYR A 43 3.53 9.59 -10.85
CA TYR A 43 4.14 8.62 -9.94
C TYR A 43 3.75 7.17 -10.23
N TRP A 44 4.63 6.27 -9.83
CA TRP A 44 4.51 4.83 -10.01
C TRP A 44 4.88 4.11 -8.73
N ILE A 45 4.16 3.05 -8.41
CA ILE A 45 4.45 2.18 -7.27
C ILE A 45 4.95 0.86 -7.84
N VAL A 46 6.16 0.47 -7.46
CA VAL A 46 6.91 -0.65 -8.04
C VAL A 46 7.16 -1.72 -6.99
N CYS A 47 7.01 -2.99 -7.39
CA CYS A 47 7.29 -4.14 -6.54
C CYS A 47 8.80 -4.26 -6.24
N PRO A 48 9.21 -4.47 -4.98
CA PRO A 48 10.63 -4.62 -4.64
C PRO A 48 11.23 -5.96 -5.09
N ASP A 49 10.41 -7.01 -5.26
CA ASP A 49 10.90 -8.36 -5.61
C ASP A 49 11.11 -8.58 -7.10
N CYS A 50 10.20 -8.07 -7.94
CA CYS A 50 10.22 -8.31 -9.39
C CYS A 50 10.20 -7.03 -10.24
N GLU A 51 10.27 -5.86 -9.59
CA GLU A 51 10.32 -4.55 -10.25
C GLU A 51 9.10 -4.22 -11.13
N THR A 52 8.02 -4.98 -11.00
CA THR A 52 6.76 -4.71 -11.70
C THR A 52 6.06 -3.48 -11.14
N THR A 53 5.64 -2.57 -12.02
CA THR A 53 4.76 -1.45 -11.67
C THR A 53 3.35 -1.96 -11.31
N VAL A 54 2.94 -1.75 -10.07
CA VAL A 54 1.62 -2.14 -9.53
C VAL A 54 0.61 -1.01 -9.63
N VAL A 55 1.07 0.24 -9.48
CA VAL A 55 0.24 1.44 -9.67
C VAL A 55 0.97 2.39 -10.59
N SER A 56 0.24 2.98 -11.54
CA SER A 56 0.71 4.10 -12.35
C SER A 56 -0.34 5.20 -12.26
N GLN A 57 0.07 6.37 -11.77
CA GLN A 57 -0.77 7.55 -11.73
C GLN A 57 -0.06 8.69 -12.48
N PRO A 58 -0.40 8.90 -13.76
CA PRO A 58 0.09 10.06 -14.49
C PRO A 58 -0.54 11.34 -13.94
N VAL A 59 0.20 12.44 -13.98
CA VAL A 59 -0.41 13.77 -13.82
C VAL A 59 -0.95 14.22 -15.16
N PHE A 60 -2.21 14.66 -15.20
CA PHE A 60 -2.80 15.30 -16.36
C PHE A 60 -2.84 16.80 -16.05
N GLU A 61 -2.16 17.60 -16.88
CA GLU A 61 -2.21 19.06 -16.86
C GLU A 61 -3.46 19.62 -17.54
#